data_AF-A0A1V1P4B4-F1
#
_entry.id   AF-A0A1V1P4B4-F1
#
_cell.length_a   1.000
_cell.length_b   1.000
_cell.length_c   1.000
_cell.angle_alpha   90.00
_cell.angle_beta   90.00
_cell.angle_gamma   90.00
#
_symmetry.space_group_name_H-M   'P 1'
#
loop_
_entity.id
_entity.type
_entity.pdbx_description
1 polymer ?
#
loop_
_entity_poly.entity_id
_entity_poly.type
_entity_poly.pdbx_seq_one_letter_code
_entity_poly.pdbx_strand_id
1 'polypeptide(L)'
;MPDKIHHSTIEGLIQKGVKIPCPQSIEIGPEVNPDRISSENVTIHTGCKLYGEKTLILSGTTIGEEAPATIKNCHVGANVHLKGGFFDGAVFLDHAQMGSGAHVRKGTILEEYASGAHTVGLKQTILMPFVTLGSLINFCDCLMAGGTDKSNHSEVGSSYIHFNYTPNQDKATASLIGDVPNGVMLQQAPIFLGGQGGLVGPCRIAYGTVIVAGSVYRKDIVKQDQLVMDGAMRHASIGFTRGLYQNVNRIVDNNALYMANIVALSHWYYYVRKLWASDLLTSALQKGLCETIENVLEERTKQMKRLSEKMPASIQAFHSLSGAKSPVIDAKQCLYDNCTPFVEVFLDAMPPSSSDHLRDNFLEELASIKTSSYLDSIQSLDENTRTSGINWLQRIVNSTYNKAINIVRV
;
A
#
# COMPACT_ATOMS: atom_id res chain seq x y z
N MET A 1 21.14 12.49 -33.28
CA MET A 1 20.43 13.59 -32.58
C MET A 1 19.92 13.22 -31.19
N PRO A 2 19.51 11.96 -30.89
CA PRO A 2 19.19 11.54 -29.51
C PRO A 2 20.39 11.68 -28.54
N ASP A 3 21.60 11.30 -28.97
CA ASP A 3 22.81 11.33 -28.11
C ASP A 3 23.17 12.71 -27.58
N LYS A 4 22.90 13.79 -28.34
CA LYS A 4 23.16 15.16 -27.90
C LYS A 4 22.22 15.61 -26.77
N ILE A 5 20.96 15.16 -26.81
CA ILE A 5 19.96 15.49 -25.79
C ILE A 5 20.30 14.74 -24.49
N HIS A 6 20.65 13.45 -24.59
CA HIS A 6 21.06 12.63 -23.44
C HIS A 6 22.27 13.20 -22.70
N HIS A 7 23.33 13.61 -23.43
CA HIS A 7 24.49 14.25 -22.79
C HIS A 7 24.13 15.56 -22.10
N SER A 8 23.28 16.38 -22.71
CA SER A 8 22.89 17.69 -22.14
C SER A 8 22.13 17.58 -20.82
N THR A 9 21.28 16.55 -20.64
CA THR A 9 20.51 16.36 -19.39
C THR A 9 21.41 15.92 -18.24
N ILE A 10 22.32 14.98 -18.48
CA ILE A 10 23.25 14.47 -17.45
C ILE A 10 24.21 15.59 -17.01
N GLU A 11 24.77 16.34 -17.97
CA GLU A 11 25.61 17.50 -17.69
C GLU A 11 24.86 18.56 -16.87
N GLY A 12 23.61 18.86 -17.25
CA GLY A 12 22.75 19.79 -16.52
C GLY A 12 22.50 19.37 -15.07
N LEU A 13 22.24 18.09 -14.81
CA LEU A 13 22.06 17.57 -13.44
C LEU A 13 23.34 17.69 -12.61
N ILE A 14 24.49 17.37 -13.19
CA ILE A 14 25.79 17.52 -12.52
C ILE A 14 26.07 18.98 -12.19
N GLN A 15 25.85 19.89 -13.15
CA GLN A 15 26.00 21.34 -12.93
C GLN A 15 25.06 21.88 -11.85
N LYS A 16 23.85 21.32 -11.75
CA LYS A 16 22.87 21.66 -10.71
C LYS A 16 23.33 21.21 -9.31
N GLY A 17 24.15 20.16 -9.21
CA GLY A 17 24.70 19.65 -7.94
C GLY A 17 24.49 18.14 -7.69
N VAL A 18 23.86 17.42 -8.62
CA VAL A 18 23.65 15.96 -8.49
C VAL A 18 24.98 15.22 -8.61
N LYS A 19 25.26 14.31 -7.68
CA LYS A 19 26.47 13.49 -7.67
C LYS A 19 26.28 12.28 -8.57
N ILE A 20 26.98 12.26 -9.70
CA ILE A 20 26.96 11.16 -10.67
C ILE A 20 28.41 10.71 -10.89
N PRO A 21 28.94 9.74 -10.10
CA PRO A 21 30.35 9.39 -10.13
C PRO A 21 30.86 8.88 -11.49
N CYS A 22 30.00 8.22 -12.27
CA CYS A 22 30.32 7.72 -13.60
C CYS A 22 29.22 8.11 -14.60
N PRO A 23 29.20 9.36 -15.10
CA PRO A 23 28.13 9.89 -15.95
C PRO A 23 27.87 9.08 -17.23
N GLN A 24 28.92 8.46 -17.79
CA GLN A 24 28.83 7.68 -19.03
C GLN A 24 28.11 6.33 -18.84
N SER A 25 27.88 5.92 -17.60
CA SER A 25 27.28 4.62 -17.26
C SER A 25 25.79 4.68 -16.95
N ILE A 26 25.21 5.89 -16.85
CA ILE A 26 23.79 6.05 -16.52
C ILE A 26 22.98 6.36 -17.77
N GLU A 27 21.69 6.00 -17.72
CA GLU A 27 20.74 6.26 -18.80
C GLU A 27 19.59 7.12 -18.25
N ILE A 28 19.34 8.30 -18.84
CA ILE A 28 18.22 9.17 -18.46
C ILE A 28 17.35 9.40 -19.69
N GLY A 29 16.10 8.93 -19.66
CA GLY A 29 15.15 9.11 -20.75
C GLY A 29 14.89 10.59 -21.08
N PRO A 30 14.65 10.96 -22.35
CA PRO A 30 14.40 12.34 -22.77
C PRO A 30 13.15 12.95 -22.14
N GLU A 31 12.22 12.13 -21.63
CA GLU A 31 11.01 12.55 -20.94
C GLU A 31 11.24 12.98 -19.48
N VAL A 32 12.41 12.68 -18.90
CA VAL A 32 12.72 13.03 -17.51
C VAL A 32 13.02 14.52 -17.41
N ASN A 33 12.21 15.24 -16.63
CA ASN A 33 12.42 16.66 -16.36
C ASN A 33 13.46 16.88 -15.24
N PRO A 34 14.61 17.53 -15.49
CA PRO A 34 15.64 17.82 -14.48
C PRO A 34 15.17 18.68 -13.32
N ASP A 35 14.11 19.49 -13.50
CA ASP A 35 13.55 20.31 -12.43
C ASP A 35 12.83 19.49 -11.36
N ARG A 36 12.49 18.23 -11.66
CA ARG A 36 11.93 17.26 -10.71
C ARG A 36 13.00 16.48 -9.95
N ILE A 37 14.27 16.77 -10.17
CA ILE A 37 15.39 16.15 -9.44
C ILE A 37 16.05 17.24 -8.59
N SER A 38 16.04 17.04 -7.28
CA SER A 38 16.72 17.93 -6.34
C SER A 38 18.22 17.98 -6.63
N SER A 39 18.82 19.15 -6.50
CA SER A 39 20.27 19.32 -6.53
C SER A 39 20.95 19.03 -5.20
N GLU A 40 20.18 18.98 -4.11
CA GLU A 40 20.72 18.88 -2.77
C GLU A 40 20.98 17.43 -2.40
N ASN A 41 22.26 17.05 -2.33
CA ASN A 41 22.71 15.75 -1.81
C ASN A 41 22.12 14.51 -2.52
N VAL A 42 21.69 14.63 -3.77
CA VAL A 42 21.25 13.47 -4.57
C VAL A 42 22.46 12.75 -5.17
N THR A 43 22.49 11.42 -5.06
CA THR A 43 23.52 10.57 -5.66
C THR A 43 22.92 9.50 -6.56
N ILE A 44 23.41 9.39 -7.80
CA ILE A 44 23.02 8.36 -8.76
C ILE A 44 24.26 7.54 -9.13
N HIS A 45 24.28 6.28 -8.71
CA HIS A 45 25.40 5.38 -8.92
C HIS A 45 25.39 4.75 -10.32
N THR A 46 26.52 4.12 -10.64
CA THR A 46 26.83 3.52 -11.95
C THR A 46 25.76 2.54 -12.43
N GLY A 47 25.42 2.60 -13.72
CA GLY A 47 24.50 1.65 -14.36
C GLY A 47 23.01 1.95 -14.14
N CYS A 48 22.67 2.97 -13.35
CA CYS A 48 21.28 3.33 -13.08
C CYS A 48 20.56 3.90 -14.29
N LYS A 49 19.23 3.71 -14.31
CA LYS A 49 18.35 4.15 -15.39
C LYS A 49 17.17 4.93 -14.84
N LEU A 50 16.92 6.13 -15.36
CA LEU A 50 15.79 6.98 -14.98
C LEU A 50 14.90 7.22 -16.19
N TYR A 51 13.60 6.93 -16.05
CA TYR A 51 12.62 7.07 -17.13
C TYR A 51 11.30 7.66 -16.63
N GLY A 52 10.48 8.15 -17.54
CA GLY A 52 9.12 8.59 -17.28
C GLY A 52 9.01 10.05 -16.81
N GLU A 53 8.05 10.76 -17.39
CA GLU A 53 7.77 12.18 -17.15
C GLU A 53 7.44 12.51 -15.68
N LYS A 54 6.95 11.53 -14.92
CA LYS A 54 6.55 11.71 -13.52
C LYS A 54 7.69 11.46 -12.54
N THR A 55 8.87 11.01 -12.99
CA THR A 55 10.00 10.72 -12.09
C THR A 55 10.38 11.97 -11.30
N LEU A 56 10.40 11.83 -9.98
CA LEU A 56 10.66 12.88 -9.00
C LEU A 56 11.64 12.32 -7.97
N ILE A 57 12.69 13.08 -7.66
CA ILE A 57 13.73 12.70 -6.70
C ILE A 57 14.02 13.91 -5.80
N LEU A 58 13.75 13.78 -4.50
CA LEU A 58 13.99 14.82 -3.49
C LEU A 58 15.40 14.71 -2.88
N SER A 59 15.74 15.69 -2.05
CA SER A 59 17.07 15.87 -1.46
C SER A 59 17.55 14.66 -0.65
N GLY A 60 18.86 14.46 -0.58
CA GLY A 60 19.48 13.38 0.21
C GLY A 60 19.28 11.97 -0.33
N THR A 61 18.58 11.81 -1.47
CA THR A 61 18.29 10.49 -2.05
C THR A 61 19.52 9.84 -2.66
N THR A 62 19.70 8.54 -2.42
CA THR A 62 20.73 7.71 -3.04
C THR A 62 20.12 6.60 -3.88
N ILE A 63 20.55 6.48 -5.14
CA ILE A 63 20.05 5.48 -6.09
C ILE A 63 21.21 4.60 -6.55
N GLY A 64 21.06 3.29 -6.37
CA GLY A 64 21.93 2.25 -6.88
C GLY A 64 23.23 2.03 -6.10
N GLU A 65 23.24 2.31 -4.79
CA GLU A 65 24.46 2.18 -3.96
C GLU A 65 25.02 0.74 -3.88
N GLU A 66 24.18 -0.29 -3.98
CA GLU A 66 24.59 -1.71 -3.93
C GLU A 66 24.63 -2.35 -5.33
N ALA A 67 23.69 -1.99 -6.20
CA ALA A 67 23.58 -2.48 -7.57
C ALA A 67 22.78 -1.51 -8.46
N PRO A 68 22.88 -1.59 -9.80
CA PRO A 68 22.10 -0.73 -10.70
C PRO A 68 20.58 -0.75 -10.39
N ALA A 69 19.97 0.43 -10.38
CA ALA A 69 18.53 0.60 -10.21
C ALA A 69 17.88 1.19 -11.47
N THR A 70 16.72 0.68 -11.84
CA THR A 70 15.83 1.29 -12.84
C THR A 70 14.67 1.96 -12.14
N ILE A 71 14.54 3.28 -12.31
CA ILE A 71 13.49 4.11 -11.74
C ILE A 71 12.59 4.61 -12.88
N LYS A 72 11.29 4.32 -12.81
CA LYS A 72 10.32 4.74 -13.82
C LYS A 72 9.07 5.33 -13.19
N ASN A 73 8.78 6.60 -13.46
CA ASN A 73 7.60 7.30 -12.93
C ASN A 73 7.41 7.17 -11.40
N CYS A 74 8.51 7.07 -10.66
CA CYS A 74 8.47 7.00 -9.19
C CYS A 74 8.51 8.41 -8.59
N HIS A 75 7.87 8.56 -7.43
CA HIS A 75 8.01 9.74 -6.60
C HIS A 75 8.87 9.38 -5.38
N VAL A 76 10.11 9.83 -5.40
CA VAL A 76 11.13 9.48 -4.41
C VAL A 76 11.35 10.68 -3.50
N GLY A 77 10.88 10.56 -2.25
CA GLY A 77 10.97 11.56 -1.19
C GLY A 77 12.39 11.77 -0.68
N ALA A 78 12.53 12.61 0.35
CA ALA A 78 13.85 12.96 0.86
C ALA A 78 14.54 11.77 1.54
N ASN A 79 15.87 11.74 1.52
CA ASN A 79 16.69 10.75 2.23
C ASN A 79 16.36 9.28 1.90
N VAL A 80 15.76 9.01 0.73
CA VAL A 80 15.40 7.65 0.31
C VAL A 80 16.63 6.92 -0.23
N HIS A 81 16.75 5.62 0.09
CA HIS A 81 17.80 4.76 -0.45
C HIS A 81 17.19 3.62 -1.29
N LEU A 82 17.34 3.70 -2.61
CA LEU A 82 16.93 2.65 -3.55
C LEU A 82 18.19 1.92 -4.03
N LYS A 83 18.58 0.87 -3.31
CA LYS A 83 19.94 0.32 -3.39
C LYS A 83 20.24 -0.49 -4.63
N GLY A 84 19.22 -1.03 -5.30
CA GLY A 84 19.33 -1.73 -6.58
C GLY A 84 18.08 -2.51 -6.95
N GLY A 85 17.80 -2.66 -8.24
CA GLY A 85 16.62 -3.38 -8.74
C GLY A 85 15.71 -2.56 -9.65
N PHE A 86 14.41 -2.85 -9.63
CA PHE A 86 13.41 -2.26 -10.54
C PHE A 86 12.27 -1.60 -9.77
N PHE A 87 11.97 -0.34 -10.12
CA PHE A 87 10.98 0.50 -9.46
C PHE A 87 10.11 1.19 -10.54
N ASP A 88 8.81 0.90 -10.57
CA ASP A 88 7.87 1.48 -11.56
C ASP A 88 6.58 1.97 -10.91
N GLY A 89 6.34 3.29 -10.97
CA GLY A 89 5.09 3.93 -10.54
C GLY A 89 4.77 3.77 -9.05
N ALA A 90 5.80 3.91 -8.20
CA ALA A 90 5.69 3.81 -6.75
C ALA A 90 6.09 5.10 -6.04
N VAL A 91 5.66 5.26 -4.79
CA VAL A 91 5.97 6.40 -3.93
C VAL A 91 6.80 5.94 -2.74
N PHE A 92 7.86 6.67 -2.44
CA PHE A 92 8.74 6.46 -1.29
C PHE A 92 8.79 7.77 -0.52
N LEU A 93 8.36 7.79 0.73
CA LEU A 93 8.43 8.98 1.59
C LEU A 93 9.76 9.02 2.34
N ASP A 94 9.91 10.05 3.19
CA ASP A 94 11.18 10.40 3.80
C ASP A 94 11.86 9.20 4.50
N HIS A 95 13.14 8.98 4.19
CA HIS A 95 13.93 7.85 4.69
C HIS A 95 13.42 6.44 4.36
N ALA A 96 12.47 6.25 3.45
CA ALA A 96 12.12 4.90 2.97
C ALA A 96 13.33 4.22 2.29
N GLN A 97 13.42 2.89 2.39
CA GLN A 97 14.59 2.16 1.89
C GLN A 97 14.23 0.82 1.24
N MET A 98 14.94 0.47 0.17
CA MET A 98 14.80 -0.83 -0.50
C MET A 98 16.17 -1.39 -0.87
N GLY A 99 16.51 -2.56 -0.33
CA GLY A 99 17.75 -3.26 -0.58
C GLY A 99 17.91 -3.78 -2.01
N SER A 100 19.12 -4.24 -2.35
CA SER A 100 19.42 -4.75 -3.69
C SER A 100 18.50 -5.90 -4.13
N GLY A 101 18.21 -5.96 -5.43
CA GLY A 101 17.29 -6.95 -6.01
C GLY A 101 15.81 -6.65 -5.75
N ALA A 102 15.47 -5.44 -5.33
CA ALA A 102 14.08 -5.03 -5.15
C ALA A 102 13.31 -5.07 -6.48
N HIS A 103 12.02 -5.41 -6.42
CA HIS A 103 11.11 -5.34 -7.56
C HIS A 103 9.79 -4.71 -7.12
N VAL A 104 9.73 -3.38 -7.18
CA VAL A 104 8.60 -2.58 -6.73
C VAL A 104 7.80 -2.07 -7.93
N ARG A 105 6.49 -2.31 -7.91
CA ARG A 105 5.59 -2.01 -9.03
C ARG A 105 4.44 -1.10 -8.60
N LYS A 106 3.68 -0.65 -9.59
CA LYS A 106 2.60 0.34 -9.46
C LYS A 106 1.63 0.09 -8.32
N GLY A 107 1.18 1.19 -7.73
CA GLY A 107 0.27 1.18 -6.56
C GLY A 107 1.00 0.81 -5.27
N THR A 108 2.32 0.99 -5.21
CA THR A 108 3.09 0.77 -3.99
C THR A 108 3.49 2.09 -3.35
N ILE A 109 3.29 2.18 -2.05
CA ILE A 109 3.65 3.32 -1.20
C ILE A 109 4.46 2.79 -0.03
N LEU A 110 5.65 3.34 0.18
CA LEU A 110 6.44 3.17 1.39
C LEU A 110 6.47 4.52 2.10
N GLU A 111 5.84 4.59 3.27
CA GLU A 111 5.87 5.79 4.10
C GLU A 111 7.20 5.91 4.86
N GLU A 112 7.29 6.88 5.77
CA GLU A 112 8.56 7.26 6.38
C GLU A 112 9.24 6.09 7.10
N TYR A 113 10.53 5.89 6.83
CA TYR A 113 11.31 4.78 7.38
C TYR A 113 10.77 3.37 7.09
N ALA A 114 9.73 3.22 6.26
CA ALA A 114 9.34 1.90 5.79
C ALA A 114 10.48 1.32 4.94
N SER A 115 10.82 0.06 5.18
CA SER A 115 12.02 -0.53 4.60
C SER A 115 11.82 -1.95 4.09
N GLY A 116 12.62 -2.32 3.10
CA GLY A 116 12.77 -3.70 2.67
C GLY A 116 14.25 -4.04 2.52
N ALA A 117 14.65 -5.22 3.00
CA ALA A 117 16.00 -5.75 2.78
C ALA A 117 16.17 -6.23 1.32
N HIS A 118 17.05 -7.19 1.06
CA HIS A 118 17.34 -7.61 -0.31
C HIS A 118 16.22 -8.50 -0.90
N THR A 119 16.03 -8.40 -2.21
CA THR A 119 15.12 -9.27 -2.99
C THR A 119 13.67 -9.22 -2.49
N VAL A 120 13.15 -8.01 -2.30
CA VAL A 120 11.74 -7.78 -1.91
C VAL A 120 10.91 -7.39 -3.13
N GLY A 121 9.82 -8.12 -3.37
CA GLY A 121 8.86 -7.89 -4.44
C GLY A 121 7.55 -7.30 -3.94
N LEU A 122 7.18 -6.11 -4.43
CA LEU A 122 5.99 -5.36 -4.03
C LEU A 122 5.14 -4.96 -5.24
N LYS A 123 3.83 -4.90 -5.04
CA LYS A 123 2.85 -4.35 -5.98
C LYS A 123 1.55 -4.15 -5.25
N GLN A 124 0.92 -2.99 -5.41
CA GLN A 124 -0.36 -2.71 -4.74
C GLN A 124 -0.19 -2.89 -3.21
N THR A 125 0.92 -2.36 -2.68
CA THR A 125 1.34 -2.55 -1.30
C THR A 125 1.53 -1.21 -0.63
N ILE A 126 0.93 -1.01 0.53
CA ILE A 126 1.11 0.20 1.33
C ILE A 126 1.77 -0.20 2.64
N LEU A 127 2.96 0.33 2.88
CA LEU A 127 3.68 0.18 4.14
C LEU A 127 3.63 1.53 4.85
N MET A 128 2.90 1.60 5.96
CA MET A 128 2.88 2.77 6.83
C MET A 128 4.23 2.95 7.55
N PRO A 129 4.44 4.07 8.26
CA PRO A 129 5.76 4.39 8.77
C PRO A 129 6.38 3.27 9.62
N PHE A 130 7.70 3.13 9.49
CA PHE A 130 8.55 2.16 10.19
C PHE A 130 8.38 0.68 9.81
N VAL A 131 7.33 0.29 9.06
CA VAL A 131 7.13 -1.12 8.68
C VAL A 131 8.34 -1.66 7.92
N THR A 132 8.91 -2.75 8.43
CA THR A 132 10.16 -3.33 7.94
C THR A 132 9.93 -4.71 7.35
N LEU A 133 10.41 -4.92 6.13
CA LEU A 133 10.37 -6.20 5.44
C LEU A 133 11.79 -6.80 5.44
N GLY A 134 11.91 -8.05 5.87
CA GLY A 134 13.11 -8.85 5.71
C GLY A 134 13.44 -9.16 4.25
N SER A 135 14.19 -10.22 4.01
CA SER A 135 14.71 -10.55 2.68
C SER A 135 13.88 -11.63 1.98
N LEU A 136 13.96 -11.71 0.65
CA LEU A 136 13.30 -12.77 -0.14
C LEU A 136 11.77 -12.79 -0.01
N ILE A 137 11.14 -11.61 0.03
CA ILE A 137 9.71 -11.45 0.31
C ILE A 137 8.92 -11.17 -0.96
N ASN A 138 7.69 -11.70 -1.04
CA ASN A 138 6.68 -11.21 -1.98
C ASN A 138 5.43 -10.78 -1.20
N PHE A 139 5.19 -9.47 -1.11
CA PHE A 139 4.18 -8.88 -0.22
C PHE A 139 3.25 -7.94 -0.97
N CYS A 140 2.63 -8.46 -2.03
CA CYS A 140 1.73 -7.70 -2.91
C CYS A 140 0.31 -7.64 -2.35
N ASP A 141 -0.50 -6.64 -2.71
CA ASP A 141 -1.94 -6.55 -2.41
C ASP A 141 -2.28 -6.49 -0.91
N CYS A 142 -1.59 -5.64 -0.15
CA CYS A 142 -1.89 -5.44 1.26
C CYS A 142 -1.56 -4.02 1.74
N LEU A 143 -2.18 -3.65 2.86
CA LEU A 143 -1.78 -2.50 3.66
C LEU A 143 -1.26 -3.06 4.98
N MET A 144 -0.09 -2.60 5.43
CA MET A 144 0.46 -2.94 6.72
C MET A 144 0.82 -1.69 7.51
N ALA A 145 0.42 -1.69 8.77
CA ALA A 145 0.63 -0.63 9.75
C ALA A 145 1.09 -1.21 11.09
N GLY A 146 1.39 -0.31 12.04
CA GLY A 146 1.73 -0.64 13.42
C GLY A 146 3.20 -0.38 13.73
N GLY A 147 3.49 -0.09 14.99
CA GLY A 147 4.75 0.46 15.43
C GLY A 147 4.65 1.95 15.75
N THR A 148 5.59 2.42 16.55
CA THR A 148 5.64 3.81 17.04
C THR A 148 6.85 4.56 16.51
N ASP A 149 7.94 3.84 16.23
CA ASP A 149 9.22 4.39 15.78
C ASP A 149 10.10 3.29 15.15
N LYS A 150 11.34 3.63 14.77
CA LYS A 150 12.29 2.69 14.12
C LYS A 150 12.67 1.50 15.01
N SER A 151 12.67 1.66 16.32
CA SER A 151 13.04 0.61 17.28
C SER A 151 11.84 -0.25 17.70
N ASN A 152 10.63 0.29 17.61
CA ASN A 152 9.37 -0.40 17.87
C ASN A 152 8.51 -0.40 16.60
N HIS A 153 8.88 -1.26 15.64
CA HIS A 153 8.26 -1.33 14.31
C HIS A 153 7.55 -2.66 14.06
N SER A 154 6.58 -2.66 13.15
CA SER A 154 6.03 -3.92 12.61
C SER A 154 6.99 -4.55 11.63
N GLU A 155 7.09 -5.89 11.65
CA GLU A 155 8.05 -6.62 10.85
C GLU A 155 7.42 -7.79 10.09
N VAL A 156 7.85 -7.95 8.84
CA VAL A 156 7.62 -9.16 8.04
C VAL A 156 8.94 -9.89 7.89
N GLY A 157 9.06 -11.04 8.53
CA GLY A 157 10.29 -11.82 8.53
C GLY A 157 10.66 -12.35 7.14
N SER A 158 11.93 -12.69 6.95
CA SER A 158 12.45 -13.13 5.66
C SER A 158 11.72 -14.35 5.08
N SER A 159 11.64 -14.44 3.75
CA SER A 159 10.95 -15.51 3.00
C SER A 159 9.44 -15.59 3.26
N TYR A 160 8.80 -14.44 3.48
CA TYR A 160 7.35 -14.35 3.63
C TYR A 160 6.63 -14.14 2.30
N ILE A 161 5.45 -14.74 2.14
CA ILE A 161 4.61 -14.57 0.95
C ILE A 161 3.19 -14.17 1.34
N HIS A 162 2.68 -13.06 0.80
CA HIS A 162 1.25 -12.82 0.76
C HIS A 162 0.66 -13.47 -0.50
N PHE A 163 -0.13 -14.54 -0.32
CA PHE A 163 -0.77 -15.27 -1.41
C PHE A 163 -2.02 -14.52 -1.86
N ASN A 164 -1.87 -13.79 -2.97
CA ASN A 164 -2.84 -12.84 -3.52
C ASN A 164 -3.48 -13.29 -4.85
N TYR A 165 -3.32 -14.56 -5.23
CA TYR A 165 -3.91 -15.12 -6.44
C TYR A 165 -4.55 -16.46 -6.12
N THR A 166 -5.82 -16.62 -6.47
CA THR A 166 -6.62 -17.78 -6.10
C THR A 166 -6.55 -18.89 -7.17
N PRO A 167 -6.81 -20.16 -6.80
CA PRO A 167 -7.03 -21.23 -7.78
C PRO A 167 -8.20 -20.96 -8.76
N ASN A 168 -9.11 -20.05 -8.41
CA ASN A 168 -10.20 -19.60 -9.28
C ASN A 168 -9.78 -18.45 -10.21
N GLN A 169 -8.49 -18.12 -10.27
CA GLN A 169 -7.91 -17.12 -11.17
C GLN A 169 -8.43 -15.70 -10.92
N ASP A 170 -8.53 -15.31 -9.65
CA ASP A 170 -8.88 -13.95 -9.23
C ASP A 170 -7.90 -13.41 -8.18
N LYS A 171 -8.03 -12.13 -7.86
CA LYS A 171 -7.20 -11.39 -6.90
C LYS A 171 -8.02 -10.53 -5.94
N ALA A 172 -9.26 -10.95 -5.62
CA ALA A 172 -10.07 -10.27 -4.60
C ALA A 172 -9.60 -10.66 -3.18
N THR A 173 -8.29 -10.50 -2.94
CA THR A 173 -7.56 -11.10 -1.83
C THR A 173 -6.74 -10.06 -1.07
N ALA A 174 -7.12 -8.78 -1.16
CA ALA A 174 -6.39 -7.72 -0.48
C ALA A 174 -6.46 -7.93 1.04
N SER A 175 -5.33 -7.81 1.73
CA SER A 175 -5.27 -7.97 3.20
C SER A 175 -5.02 -6.65 3.91
N LEU A 176 -5.71 -6.46 5.02
CA LEU A 176 -5.61 -5.31 5.90
C LEU A 176 -4.89 -5.74 7.19
N ILE A 177 -3.66 -5.27 7.39
CA ILE A 177 -2.80 -5.65 8.51
C ILE A 177 -2.62 -4.39 9.37
N GLY A 178 -3.40 -4.29 10.44
CA GLY A 178 -3.70 -3.05 11.15
C GLY A 178 -4.97 -2.40 10.59
N ASP A 179 -5.03 -1.07 10.63
CA ASP A 179 -6.05 -0.23 10.02
C ASP A 179 -5.53 1.20 9.83
N VAL A 180 -6.21 2.01 9.02
CA VAL A 180 -5.80 3.38 8.74
C VAL A 180 -6.13 4.34 9.89
N PRO A 181 -7.35 4.37 10.46
CA PRO A 181 -7.71 5.33 11.50
C PRO A 181 -6.73 5.36 12.68
N ASN A 182 -6.31 4.20 13.16
CA ASN A 182 -5.35 4.09 14.26
C ASN A 182 -3.90 4.10 13.77
N GLY A 183 -3.64 3.58 12.57
CA GLY A 183 -2.29 3.42 12.02
C GLY A 183 -1.61 4.77 11.73
N VAL A 184 -2.35 5.74 11.20
CA VAL A 184 -1.78 7.07 10.88
C VAL A 184 -1.35 7.85 12.13
N MET A 185 -1.80 7.41 13.32
CA MET A 185 -1.50 8.06 14.59
C MET A 185 -0.19 7.58 15.22
N LEU A 186 0.49 6.57 14.67
CA LEU A 186 1.82 6.11 15.12
C LEU A 186 1.90 5.72 16.61
N GLN A 187 0.83 5.15 17.14
CA GLN A 187 0.71 4.76 18.56
C GLN A 187 0.27 3.29 18.75
N GLN A 188 0.29 2.50 17.67
CA GLN A 188 -0.21 1.13 17.71
C GLN A 188 0.90 0.12 17.94
N ALA A 189 0.60 -0.94 18.69
CA ALA A 189 1.53 -2.05 18.90
C ALA A 189 1.95 -2.67 17.56
N PRO A 190 3.23 -3.05 17.40
CA PRO A 190 3.71 -3.63 16.16
C PRO A 190 3.05 -4.97 15.86
N ILE A 191 2.92 -5.27 14.57
CA ILE A 191 2.49 -6.59 14.07
C ILE A 191 3.73 -7.33 13.59
N PHE A 192 3.90 -8.58 14.02
CA PHE A 192 5.01 -9.43 13.62
C PHE A 192 4.52 -10.61 12.79
N LEU A 193 4.93 -10.68 11.52
CA LEU A 193 4.68 -11.79 10.62
C LEU A 193 5.95 -12.61 10.45
N GLY A 194 6.08 -13.70 11.22
CA GLY A 194 7.31 -14.49 11.28
C GLY A 194 7.76 -15.07 9.94
N GLY A 195 9.07 -15.07 9.71
CA GLY A 195 9.69 -15.52 8.45
C GLY A 195 9.42 -16.98 8.08
N GLN A 196 9.76 -17.35 6.85
CA GLN A 196 9.36 -18.65 6.25
C GLN A 196 7.85 -18.90 6.33
N GLY A 197 7.06 -17.82 6.40
CA GLY A 197 5.62 -17.85 6.59
C GLY A 197 4.85 -17.38 5.37
N GLY A 198 3.54 -17.30 5.50
CA GLY A 198 2.72 -16.63 4.52
C GLY A 198 1.31 -16.32 5.00
N LEU A 199 0.64 -15.44 4.27
CA LEU A 199 -0.72 -15.02 4.55
C LEU A 199 -1.56 -15.24 3.30
N VAL A 200 -2.62 -16.04 3.40
CA VAL A 200 -3.54 -16.31 2.28
C VAL A 200 -4.69 -15.33 2.34
N GLY A 201 -4.63 -14.31 1.48
CA GLY A 201 -5.61 -13.24 1.46
C GLY A 201 -6.98 -13.66 0.92
N PRO A 202 -8.03 -12.86 1.17
CA PRO A 202 -8.00 -11.63 1.96
C PRO A 202 -8.05 -11.95 3.46
N CYS A 203 -7.26 -11.24 4.27
CA CYS A 203 -7.21 -11.37 5.72
C CYS A 203 -7.22 -10.02 6.42
N ARG A 204 -7.74 -10.00 7.65
CA ARG A 204 -7.59 -8.87 8.59
C ARG A 204 -6.74 -9.29 9.78
N ILE A 205 -5.68 -8.54 10.08
CA ILE A 205 -4.77 -8.84 11.20
C ILE A 205 -4.72 -7.62 12.13
N ALA A 206 -5.06 -7.79 13.40
CA ALA A 206 -5.08 -6.71 14.39
C ALA A 206 -3.68 -6.38 14.94
N TYR A 207 -3.52 -5.17 15.46
CA TYR A 207 -2.30 -4.72 16.14
C TYR A 207 -1.85 -5.64 17.28
N GLY A 208 -0.54 -5.65 17.55
CA GLY A 208 0.06 -6.52 18.57
C GLY A 208 0.08 -8.01 18.22
N THR A 209 -0.41 -8.39 17.04
CA THR A 209 -0.41 -9.80 16.61
C THR A 209 1.00 -10.26 16.29
N VAL A 210 1.35 -11.45 16.78
CA VAL A 210 2.56 -12.19 16.43
C VAL A 210 2.14 -13.50 15.77
N ILE A 211 2.36 -13.64 14.47
CA ILE A 211 2.27 -14.92 13.76
C ILE A 211 3.65 -15.56 13.77
N VAL A 212 3.78 -16.76 14.35
CA VAL A 212 5.09 -17.42 14.46
C VAL A 212 5.65 -17.82 13.09
N ALA A 213 6.99 -17.84 13.00
CA ALA A 213 7.71 -18.27 11.80
C ALA A 213 7.28 -19.67 11.34
N GLY A 214 7.32 -19.91 10.02
CA GLY A 214 6.89 -21.17 9.42
C GLY A 214 5.37 -21.31 9.24
N SER A 215 4.57 -20.36 9.70
CA SER A 215 3.10 -20.42 9.61
C SER A 215 2.61 -19.89 8.26
N VAL A 216 1.76 -20.67 7.58
CA VAL A 216 0.94 -20.14 6.47
C VAL A 216 -0.49 -19.94 6.98
N TYR A 217 -0.84 -18.70 7.29
CA TYR A 217 -2.11 -18.33 7.93
C TYR A 217 -3.19 -17.94 6.92
N ARG A 218 -4.47 -18.24 7.22
CA ARG A 218 -5.60 -18.13 6.25
C ARG A 218 -6.88 -17.50 6.78
N LYS A 219 -6.85 -16.96 8.01
CA LYS A 219 -8.02 -16.45 8.71
C LYS A 219 -7.83 -14.99 9.09
N ASP A 220 -8.86 -14.39 9.65
CA ASP A 220 -8.73 -13.09 10.30
C ASP A 220 -8.24 -13.27 11.74
N ILE A 221 -7.51 -12.28 12.25
CA ILE A 221 -7.17 -12.08 13.66
C ILE A 221 -7.68 -10.68 13.99
N VAL A 222 -8.88 -10.58 14.55
CA VAL A 222 -9.52 -9.27 14.83
C VAL A 222 -9.32 -8.80 16.27
N LYS A 223 -8.82 -9.68 17.14
CA LYS A 223 -8.45 -9.34 18.51
C LYS A 223 -6.98 -8.96 18.53
N GLN A 224 -6.65 -7.87 19.23
CA GLN A 224 -5.28 -7.41 19.42
C GLN A 224 -4.46 -8.34 20.33
N ASP A 225 -3.14 -8.19 20.30
CA ASP A 225 -2.19 -8.85 21.21
C ASP A 225 -2.30 -10.38 21.22
N GLN A 226 -2.38 -10.97 20.03
CA GLN A 226 -2.49 -12.42 19.86
C GLN A 226 -1.17 -13.04 19.40
N LEU A 227 -0.69 -14.04 20.12
CA LEU A 227 0.30 -14.98 19.60
C LEU A 227 -0.42 -16.10 18.85
N VAL A 228 -0.19 -16.20 17.55
CA VAL A 228 -0.85 -17.16 16.67
C VAL A 228 0.14 -18.16 16.11
N MET A 229 -0.18 -19.42 16.35
CA MET A 229 0.54 -20.59 15.86
C MET A 229 -0.41 -21.37 14.96
N ASP A 230 -0.10 -21.47 13.66
CA ASP A 230 -0.87 -22.31 12.74
C ASP A 230 -0.01 -23.50 12.32
N GLY A 231 -0.52 -24.71 12.55
CA GLY A 231 0.20 -25.96 12.34
C GLY A 231 0.15 -26.44 10.89
N ALA A 232 0.96 -27.46 10.59
CA ALA A 232 0.90 -28.14 9.29
C ALA A 232 -0.51 -28.71 9.03
N MET A 233 -1.06 -28.46 7.84
CA MET A 233 -2.32 -29.08 7.43
C MET A 233 -2.18 -30.60 7.40
N ARG A 234 -3.23 -31.31 7.83
CA ARG A 234 -3.29 -32.77 7.66
C ARG A 234 -3.27 -33.09 6.16
N HIS A 235 -2.55 -34.13 5.78
CA HIS A 235 -2.56 -34.62 4.41
C HIS A 235 -4.00 -34.99 4.01
N ALA A 236 -4.51 -34.37 2.95
CA ALA A 236 -5.83 -34.63 2.40
C ALA A 236 -5.76 -34.53 0.86
N SER A 237 -6.46 -35.44 0.18
CA SER A 237 -6.68 -35.39 -1.26
C SER A 237 -8.17 -35.43 -1.49
N ILE A 238 -8.76 -34.28 -1.82
CA ILE A 238 -10.19 -34.11 -2.06
C ILE A 238 -10.40 -33.56 -3.47
N GLY A 239 -11.52 -33.91 -4.10
CA GLY A 239 -11.87 -33.42 -5.43
C GLY A 239 -11.98 -31.89 -5.45
N PHE A 240 -11.32 -31.24 -6.41
CA PHE A 240 -11.39 -29.79 -6.59
C PHE A 240 -12.51 -29.43 -7.56
N THR A 241 -13.50 -28.65 -7.10
CA THR A 241 -14.53 -28.08 -7.97
C THR A 241 -14.12 -26.66 -8.39
N ARG A 242 -13.73 -26.50 -9.66
CA ARG A 242 -13.33 -25.20 -10.20
C ARG A 242 -14.50 -24.21 -10.18
N GLY A 243 -14.21 -22.95 -9.83
CA GLY A 243 -15.22 -21.88 -9.80
C GLY A 243 -16.07 -21.87 -8.55
N LEU A 244 -15.85 -22.79 -7.60
CA LEU A 244 -16.58 -22.84 -6.35
C LEU A 244 -16.07 -21.77 -5.38
N TYR A 245 -16.96 -20.86 -4.98
CA TYR A 245 -16.70 -19.90 -3.89
C TYR A 245 -17.57 -20.25 -2.69
N GLN A 246 -16.94 -20.76 -1.62
CA GLN A 246 -17.68 -21.24 -0.45
C GLN A 246 -18.14 -20.13 0.48
N ASN A 247 -17.38 -19.03 0.59
CA ASN A 247 -17.68 -17.93 1.49
C ASN A 247 -17.45 -16.59 0.79
N VAL A 248 -18.40 -16.23 -0.10
CA VAL A 248 -18.34 -14.97 -0.84
C VAL A 248 -18.47 -13.77 0.10
N ASN A 249 -19.29 -13.86 1.14
CA ASN A 249 -19.51 -12.77 2.10
C ASN A 249 -18.22 -12.36 2.80
N ARG A 250 -17.41 -13.33 3.27
CA ARG A 250 -16.11 -13.00 3.86
C ARG A 250 -15.18 -12.29 2.88
N ILE A 251 -15.17 -12.70 1.61
CA ILE A 251 -14.35 -12.05 0.58
C ILE A 251 -14.82 -10.61 0.37
N VAL A 252 -16.12 -10.41 0.21
CA VAL A 252 -16.74 -9.08 0.05
C VAL A 252 -16.48 -8.20 1.27
N ASP A 253 -16.71 -8.68 2.48
CA ASP A 253 -16.50 -7.93 3.73
C ASP A 253 -15.05 -7.47 3.87
N ASN A 254 -14.08 -8.37 3.65
CA ASN A 254 -12.67 -8.03 3.80
C ASN A 254 -12.21 -7.04 2.71
N ASN A 255 -12.67 -7.17 1.47
CA ASN A 255 -12.35 -6.20 0.42
C ASN A 255 -13.05 -4.86 0.66
N ALA A 256 -14.30 -4.85 1.14
CA ALA A 256 -15.02 -3.63 1.49
C ALA A 256 -14.32 -2.86 2.61
N LEU A 257 -13.88 -3.55 3.66
CA LEU A 257 -13.10 -2.94 4.75
C LEU A 257 -11.74 -2.43 4.27
N TYR A 258 -11.05 -3.20 3.42
CA TYR A 258 -9.80 -2.75 2.82
C TYR A 258 -10.01 -1.47 2.01
N MET A 259 -10.97 -1.46 1.07
CA MET A 259 -11.29 -0.30 0.23
C MET A 259 -11.74 0.90 1.06
N ALA A 260 -12.53 0.70 2.12
CA ALA A 260 -12.93 1.76 3.06
C ALA A 260 -11.72 2.41 3.75
N ASN A 261 -10.72 1.61 4.13
CA ASN A 261 -9.45 2.11 4.68
C ASN A 261 -8.61 2.85 3.63
N ILE A 262 -8.58 2.37 2.39
CA ILE A 262 -7.93 3.10 1.28
C ILE A 262 -8.57 4.48 1.07
N VAL A 263 -9.90 4.58 1.14
CA VAL A 263 -10.59 5.87 1.10
C VAL A 263 -10.17 6.75 2.28
N ALA A 264 -10.20 6.24 3.52
CA ALA A 264 -9.74 7.02 4.69
C ALA A 264 -8.29 7.51 4.54
N LEU A 265 -7.40 6.68 4.00
CA LEU A 265 -6.00 7.05 3.77
C LEU A 265 -5.85 8.09 2.67
N SER A 266 -6.69 8.03 1.63
CA SER A 266 -6.69 9.07 0.59
C SER A 266 -7.05 10.45 1.14
N HIS A 267 -7.98 10.52 2.11
CA HIS A 267 -8.31 11.76 2.82
C HIS A 267 -7.12 12.26 3.64
N TRP A 268 -6.42 11.36 4.33
CA TRP A 268 -5.20 11.71 5.06
C TRP A 268 -4.13 12.28 4.13
N TYR A 269 -3.90 11.65 2.97
CA TYR A 269 -2.94 12.14 1.98
C TYR A 269 -3.36 13.46 1.34
N TYR A 270 -4.65 13.67 1.10
CA TYR A 270 -5.14 14.89 0.48
C TYR A 270 -5.15 16.09 1.43
N TYR A 271 -5.62 15.91 2.67
CA TYR A 271 -5.81 17.01 3.61
C TYR A 271 -4.62 17.19 4.55
N VAL A 272 -4.13 16.10 5.17
CA VAL A 272 -3.08 16.17 6.19
C VAL A 272 -1.70 16.30 5.54
N ARG A 273 -1.34 15.40 4.63
CA ARG A 273 -0.01 15.44 3.99
C ARG A 273 0.23 16.72 3.19
N LYS A 274 -0.84 17.36 2.68
CA LYS A 274 -0.79 18.66 2.02
C LYS A 274 -0.21 19.78 2.89
N LEU A 275 -0.29 19.67 4.22
CA LEU A 275 0.30 20.67 5.11
C LEU A 275 1.84 20.76 4.96
N TRP A 276 2.51 19.70 4.50
CA TRP A 276 3.96 19.67 4.24
C TRP A 276 4.33 19.83 2.75
N ALA A 277 3.35 20.08 1.88
CA ALA A 277 3.58 20.39 0.47
C ALA A 277 3.86 21.90 0.30
N SER A 278 5.06 22.34 0.69
CA SER A 278 5.45 23.77 0.75
C SER A 278 6.12 24.31 -0.51
N ASP A 279 6.67 23.44 -1.35
CA ASP A 279 7.43 23.81 -2.54
C ASP A 279 7.04 22.92 -3.73
N LEU A 280 7.63 23.17 -4.89
CA LEU A 280 7.32 22.45 -6.12
C LEU A 280 7.54 20.94 -6.00
N LEU A 281 8.65 20.49 -5.37
CA LEU A 281 9.00 19.08 -5.27
C LEU A 281 8.13 18.38 -4.23
N THR A 282 7.93 18.99 -3.05
CA THR A 282 7.07 18.42 -2.01
C THR A 282 5.59 18.40 -2.44
N SER A 283 5.13 19.40 -3.20
CA SER A 283 3.80 19.38 -3.83
C SER A 283 3.67 18.29 -4.89
N ALA A 284 4.70 18.08 -5.70
CA ALA A 284 4.71 16.99 -6.67
C ALA A 284 4.71 15.61 -6.00
N LEU A 285 5.40 15.46 -4.86
CA LEU A 285 5.39 14.23 -4.06
C LEU A 285 3.99 13.96 -3.48
N GLN A 286 3.36 14.96 -2.89
CA GLN A 286 2.00 14.85 -2.35
C GLN A 286 0.98 14.50 -3.45
N LYS A 287 1.10 15.11 -4.64
CA LYS A 287 0.28 14.75 -5.80
C LYS A 287 0.51 13.29 -6.22
N GLY A 288 1.76 12.86 -6.30
CA GLY A 288 2.10 11.46 -6.61
C GLY A 288 1.54 10.47 -5.60
N LEU A 289 1.49 10.84 -4.32
CA LEU A 289 0.88 10.07 -3.25
C LEU A 289 -0.64 9.92 -3.45
N CYS A 290 -1.35 11.01 -3.76
CA CYS A 290 -2.78 10.98 -4.10
C CYS A 290 -3.08 10.15 -5.36
N GLU A 291 -2.34 10.35 -6.44
CA GLU A 291 -2.50 9.56 -7.67
C GLU A 291 -2.25 8.06 -7.40
N THR A 292 -1.28 7.73 -6.55
CA THR A 292 -0.94 6.32 -6.27
C THR A 292 -2.01 5.63 -5.44
N ILE A 293 -2.60 6.30 -4.44
CA ILE A 293 -3.69 5.72 -3.64
C ILE A 293 -4.98 5.56 -4.46
N GLU A 294 -5.25 6.48 -5.40
CA GLU A 294 -6.34 6.34 -6.40
C GLU A 294 -6.13 5.08 -7.26
N ASN A 295 -4.93 4.90 -7.81
CA ASN A 295 -4.58 3.69 -8.58
C ASN A 295 -4.75 2.39 -7.77
N VAL A 296 -4.54 2.43 -6.45
CA VAL A 296 -4.79 1.27 -5.58
C VAL A 296 -6.28 0.95 -5.54
N LEU A 297 -7.12 1.96 -5.34
CA LEU A 297 -8.57 1.79 -5.29
C LEU A 297 -9.14 1.33 -6.64
N GLU A 298 -8.68 1.90 -7.76
CA GLU A 298 -9.07 1.48 -9.11
C GLU A 298 -8.77 0.00 -9.37
N GLU A 299 -7.58 -0.47 -8.96
CA GLU A 299 -7.23 -1.87 -9.11
C GLU A 299 -8.10 -2.76 -8.20
N ARG A 300 -8.44 -2.34 -6.96
CA ARG A 300 -9.41 -3.07 -6.12
C ARG A 300 -10.79 -3.17 -6.75
N THR A 301 -11.31 -2.06 -7.28
CA THR A 301 -12.57 -2.00 -8.02
C THR A 301 -12.59 -2.99 -9.19
N LYS A 302 -11.51 -3.03 -9.96
CA LYS A 302 -11.35 -3.99 -11.06
C LYS A 302 -11.35 -5.44 -10.57
N GLN A 303 -10.67 -5.76 -9.46
CA GLN A 303 -10.68 -7.12 -8.93
C GLN A 303 -12.05 -7.53 -8.38
N MET A 304 -12.80 -6.62 -7.78
CA MET A 304 -14.17 -6.88 -7.33
C MET A 304 -15.12 -7.14 -8.51
N LYS A 305 -15.03 -6.37 -9.60
CA LYS A 305 -15.78 -6.65 -10.83
C LYS A 305 -15.47 -8.04 -11.41
N ARG A 306 -14.18 -8.40 -11.47
CA ARG A 306 -13.74 -9.74 -11.91
C ARG A 306 -14.22 -10.87 -11.01
N LEU A 307 -14.32 -10.64 -9.70
CA LEU A 307 -14.91 -11.60 -8.77
C LEU A 307 -16.40 -11.76 -9.06
N SER A 308 -17.13 -10.65 -9.20
CA SER A 308 -18.56 -10.62 -9.51
C SER A 308 -18.89 -11.40 -10.79
N GLU A 309 -18.13 -11.19 -11.86
CA GLU A 309 -18.28 -11.91 -13.15
C GLU A 309 -18.18 -13.44 -13.02
N LYS A 310 -17.56 -13.96 -11.95
CA LYS A 310 -17.44 -15.40 -11.68
C LYS A 310 -18.63 -15.97 -10.89
N MET A 311 -19.50 -15.13 -10.34
CA MET A 311 -20.61 -15.56 -9.50
C MET A 311 -21.62 -16.46 -10.22
N PRO A 312 -22.04 -16.20 -11.49
CA PRO A 312 -22.96 -17.10 -12.20
C PRO A 312 -22.42 -18.54 -12.32
N ALA A 313 -21.15 -18.70 -12.68
CA ALA A 313 -20.51 -20.02 -12.76
C ALA A 313 -20.39 -20.69 -11.38
N SER A 314 -20.10 -19.91 -10.34
CA SER A 314 -20.05 -20.39 -8.95
C SER A 314 -21.40 -20.85 -8.43
N ILE A 315 -22.49 -20.21 -8.84
CA ILE A 315 -23.87 -20.61 -8.51
C ILE A 315 -24.19 -21.97 -9.16
N GLN A 316 -23.88 -22.13 -10.45
CA GLN A 316 -24.07 -23.41 -11.16
C GLN A 316 -23.28 -24.55 -10.53
N ALA A 317 -22.03 -24.30 -10.13
CA ALA A 317 -21.21 -25.27 -9.42
C ALA A 317 -21.82 -25.68 -8.06
N PHE A 318 -22.42 -24.74 -7.34
CA PHE A 318 -23.10 -25.03 -6.06
C PHE A 318 -24.36 -25.88 -6.23
N HIS A 319 -25.20 -25.58 -7.22
CA HIS A 319 -26.38 -26.38 -7.52
C HIS A 319 -26.02 -27.83 -7.88
N SER A 320 -24.86 -28.03 -8.53
CA SER A 320 -24.38 -29.37 -8.91
C SER A 320 -23.89 -30.20 -7.71
N LEU A 321 -23.41 -29.55 -6.63
CA LEU A 321 -22.91 -30.20 -5.42
C LEU A 321 -23.99 -30.38 -4.34
N SER A 322 -24.97 -29.49 -4.31
CA SER A 322 -26.00 -29.43 -3.28
C SER A 322 -27.34 -29.04 -3.91
N GLY A 323 -28.29 -29.97 -3.96
CA GLY A 323 -29.62 -29.77 -4.55
C GLY A 323 -30.55 -28.80 -3.80
N ALA A 324 -30.05 -28.03 -2.84
CA ALA A 324 -30.85 -27.17 -1.96
C ALA A 324 -30.51 -25.68 -2.14
N LYS A 325 -31.49 -24.82 -1.87
CA LYS A 325 -31.27 -23.37 -1.71
C LYS A 325 -30.33 -23.14 -0.53
N SER A 326 -29.31 -22.31 -0.72
CA SER A 326 -28.35 -21.92 0.32
C SER A 326 -28.27 -20.40 0.35
N PRO A 327 -28.22 -19.75 1.53
CA PRO A 327 -27.99 -18.30 1.64
C PRO A 327 -26.73 -17.81 0.89
N VAL A 328 -25.77 -18.71 0.65
CA VAL A 328 -24.56 -18.44 -0.13
C VAL A 328 -24.88 -18.21 -1.61
N ILE A 329 -25.93 -18.81 -2.17
CA ILE A 329 -26.36 -18.60 -3.55
C ILE A 329 -26.96 -17.19 -3.70
N ASP A 330 -27.84 -16.80 -2.77
CA ASP A 330 -28.47 -15.48 -2.78
C ASP A 330 -27.42 -14.37 -2.64
N ALA A 331 -26.42 -14.55 -1.77
CA ALA A 331 -25.30 -13.62 -1.64
C ALA A 331 -24.48 -13.47 -2.93
N LYS A 332 -24.25 -14.56 -3.68
CA LYS A 332 -23.54 -14.51 -4.97
C LYS A 332 -24.34 -13.79 -6.03
N GLN A 333 -25.64 -14.05 -6.09
CA GLN A 333 -26.54 -13.39 -7.03
C GLN A 333 -26.61 -11.89 -6.72
N CYS A 334 -26.75 -11.53 -5.44
CA CYS A 334 -26.76 -10.14 -4.99
C CYS A 334 -25.47 -9.41 -5.35
N LEU A 335 -24.29 -10.03 -5.13
CA LEU A 335 -23.01 -9.46 -5.58
C LEU A 335 -22.96 -9.29 -7.10
N TYR A 336 -23.45 -10.27 -7.86
CA TYR A 336 -23.46 -10.20 -9.32
C TYR A 336 -24.28 -9.00 -9.82
N ASP A 337 -25.51 -8.88 -9.32
CA ASP A 337 -26.46 -7.86 -9.75
C ASP A 337 -26.06 -6.45 -9.29
N ASN A 338 -25.36 -6.33 -8.15
CA ASN A 338 -25.09 -5.06 -7.50
C ASN A 338 -23.59 -4.69 -7.38
N CYS A 339 -22.69 -5.37 -8.11
CA CYS A 339 -21.25 -5.09 -8.01
C CYS A 339 -20.87 -3.65 -8.41
N THR A 340 -21.53 -3.09 -9.43
CA THR A 340 -21.25 -1.72 -9.89
C THR A 340 -21.61 -0.68 -8.82
N PRO A 341 -22.85 -0.61 -8.32
CA PRO A 341 -23.16 0.34 -7.24
C PRO A 341 -22.36 0.07 -5.97
N PHE A 342 -21.96 -1.19 -5.70
CA PHE A 342 -21.06 -1.51 -4.59
C PHE A 342 -19.69 -0.83 -4.68
N VAL A 343 -19.01 -0.88 -5.84
CA VAL A 343 -17.68 -0.29 -5.99
C VAL A 343 -17.72 1.23 -6.12
N GLU A 344 -18.80 1.79 -6.67
CA GLU A 344 -18.99 3.24 -6.83
C GLU A 344 -19.04 3.96 -5.49
N VAL A 345 -19.58 3.32 -4.43
CA VAL A 345 -19.54 3.88 -3.06
C VAL A 345 -18.15 4.30 -2.62
N PHE A 346 -17.11 3.54 -2.96
CA PHE A 346 -15.75 3.86 -2.56
C PHE A 346 -15.13 4.93 -3.45
N LEU A 347 -15.40 4.90 -4.75
CA LEU A 347 -14.89 5.88 -5.70
C LEU A 347 -15.47 7.27 -5.41
N ASP A 348 -16.78 7.35 -5.16
CA ASP A 348 -17.49 8.60 -4.86
C ASP A 348 -17.10 9.20 -3.50
N ALA A 349 -16.48 8.40 -2.62
CA ALA A 349 -16.04 8.83 -1.31
C ALA A 349 -14.60 9.37 -1.29
N MET A 350 -13.88 9.33 -2.41
CA MET A 350 -12.53 9.90 -2.54
C MET A 350 -12.55 11.44 -2.37
N PRO A 351 -11.48 12.06 -1.87
CA PRO A 351 -11.38 13.51 -1.76
C PRO A 351 -11.25 14.17 -3.14
N PRO A 352 -11.68 15.44 -3.30
CA PRO A 352 -12.27 16.29 -2.27
C PRO A 352 -13.73 15.94 -1.99
N SER A 353 -14.07 15.73 -0.71
CA SER A 353 -15.46 15.58 -0.26
C SER A 353 -15.98 16.89 0.35
N SER A 354 -17.26 16.92 0.73
CA SER A 354 -17.90 18.04 1.43
C SER A 354 -17.17 18.45 2.73
N SER A 355 -17.56 19.59 3.29
CA SER A 355 -17.09 20.05 4.61
C SER A 355 -17.32 18.99 5.69
N ASP A 356 -16.30 18.77 6.52
CA ASP A 356 -16.33 17.79 7.60
C ASP A 356 -15.76 18.45 8.85
N HIS A 357 -16.63 18.74 9.83
CA HIS A 357 -16.22 19.43 11.05
C HIS A 357 -15.17 18.66 11.86
N LEU A 358 -15.15 17.31 11.83
CA LEU A 358 -14.13 16.53 12.56
C LEU A 358 -12.77 16.67 11.88
N ARG A 359 -12.75 16.66 10.54
CA ARG A 359 -11.55 16.96 9.75
C ARG A 359 -11.05 18.35 10.06
N ASP A 360 -11.93 19.35 9.95
CA ASP A 360 -11.53 20.76 10.02
C ASP A 360 -10.96 21.07 11.41
N ASN A 361 -11.60 20.61 12.48
CA ASN A 361 -11.07 20.72 13.84
C ASN A 361 -9.70 20.03 14.00
N PHE A 362 -9.55 18.79 13.51
CA PHE A 362 -8.28 18.07 13.58
C PHE A 362 -7.16 18.79 12.82
N LEU A 363 -7.45 19.33 11.63
CA LEU A 363 -6.48 20.07 10.83
C LEU A 363 -6.06 21.39 11.49
N GLU A 364 -6.98 22.10 12.13
CA GLU A 364 -6.68 23.33 12.89
C GLU A 364 -5.74 23.02 14.07
N GLU A 365 -6.05 22.00 14.86
CA GLU A 365 -5.22 21.56 15.98
C GLU A 365 -3.83 21.11 15.50
N LEU A 366 -3.77 20.25 14.47
CA LEU A 366 -2.52 19.78 13.89
C LEU A 366 -1.68 20.92 13.31
N ALA A 367 -2.30 21.89 12.63
CA ALA A 367 -1.59 23.04 12.07
C ALA A 367 -0.95 23.91 13.16
N SER A 368 -1.54 23.97 14.36
CA SER A 368 -1.01 24.73 15.49
C SER A 368 0.25 24.14 16.12
N ILE A 369 0.41 22.80 16.05
CA ILE A 369 1.57 22.08 16.58
C ILE A 369 2.56 21.60 15.52
N LYS A 370 2.25 21.83 14.24
CA LYS A 370 3.03 21.37 13.09
C LYS A 370 4.48 21.86 13.19
N THR A 371 5.41 20.92 13.06
CA THR A 371 6.85 21.19 12.87
C THR A 371 7.25 20.94 11.42
N SER A 372 8.55 21.11 11.11
CA SER A 372 9.10 20.68 9.82
C SER A 372 9.05 19.17 9.63
N SER A 373 9.06 18.39 10.72
CA SER A 373 8.96 16.93 10.69
C SER A 373 7.50 16.50 10.76
N TYR A 374 7.06 15.74 9.75
CA TYR A 374 5.74 15.11 9.75
C TYR A 374 5.58 14.17 10.95
N LEU A 375 6.56 13.29 11.19
CA LEU A 375 6.49 12.28 12.24
C LEU A 375 6.41 12.92 13.62
N ASP A 376 7.26 13.91 13.90
CA ASP A 376 7.29 14.59 15.20
C ASP A 376 5.94 15.26 15.48
N SER A 377 5.33 15.88 14.46
CA SER A 377 4.03 16.53 14.58
C SER A 377 2.91 15.54 14.93
N ILE A 378 2.89 14.38 14.29
CA ILE A 378 1.88 13.33 14.55
C ILE A 378 2.12 12.64 15.90
N GLN A 379 3.37 12.38 16.26
CA GLN A 379 3.72 11.77 17.54
C GLN A 379 3.42 12.72 18.72
N SER A 380 3.51 14.04 18.51
CA SER A 380 3.25 15.06 19.53
C SER A 380 1.76 15.38 19.75
N LEU A 381 0.84 14.78 18.99
CA LEU A 381 -0.60 14.98 19.20
C LEU A 381 -0.99 14.58 20.63
N ASP A 382 -1.75 15.44 21.30
CA ASP A 382 -2.39 15.04 22.55
C ASP A 382 -3.52 14.02 22.31
N GLU A 383 -3.96 13.37 23.38
CA GLU A 383 -4.98 12.31 23.32
C GLU A 383 -6.32 12.80 22.74
N ASN A 384 -6.70 14.06 22.96
CA ASN A 384 -7.97 14.61 22.47
C ASN A 384 -7.92 14.81 20.95
N THR A 385 -6.87 15.46 20.46
CA THR A 385 -6.61 15.72 19.03
C THR A 385 -6.49 14.39 18.29
N ARG A 386 -5.74 13.45 18.84
CA ARG A 386 -5.57 12.10 18.29
C ARG A 386 -6.91 11.37 18.18
N THR A 387 -7.70 11.39 19.25
CA THR A 387 -9.04 10.78 19.27
C THR A 387 -9.97 11.44 18.24
N SER A 388 -9.90 12.75 18.07
CA SER A 388 -10.64 13.49 17.04
C SER A 388 -10.29 13.01 15.63
N GLY A 389 -8.99 12.90 15.31
CA GLY A 389 -8.52 12.37 14.04
C GLY A 389 -8.91 10.90 13.79
N ILE A 390 -8.83 10.04 14.82
CA ILE A 390 -9.28 8.64 14.73
C ILE A 390 -10.77 8.61 14.41
N ASN A 391 -11.59 9.38 15.14
CA ASN A 391 -13.02 9.43 14.94
C ASN A 391 -13.41 9.93 13.54
N TRP A 392 -12.71 10.93 13.02
CA TRP A 392 -12.88 11.42 11.65
C TRP A 392 -12.68 10.30 10.62
N LEU A 393 -11.52 9.62 10.67
CA LEU A 393 -11.19 8.56 9.72
C LEU A 393 -12.08 7.33 9.90
N GLN A 394 -12.36 6.95 11.14
CA GLN A 394 -13.24 5.81 11.44
C GLN A 394 -14.66 6.07 10.93
N ARG A 395 -15.14 7.32 10.94
CA ARG A 395 -16.43 7.68 10.34
C ARG A 395 -16.43 7.49 8.84
N ILE A 396 -15.34 7.83 8.14
CA ILE A 396 -15.20 7.55 6.70
C ILE A 396 -15.24 6.04 6.47
N VAL A 397 -14.46 5.25 7.21
CA VAL A 397 -14.43 3.78 7.09
C VAL A 397 -15.83 3.19 7.31
N ASN A 398 -16.47 3.53 8.43
CA ASN A 398 -17.78 2.98 8.79
C ASN A 398 -18.86 3.37 7.79
N SER A 399 -18.90 4.64 7.37
CA SER A 399 -19.93 5.12 6.45
C SER A 399 -19.80 4.50 5.06
N THR A 400 -18.58 4.40 4.52
CA THR A 400 -18.34 3.77 3.21
C THR A 400 -18.59 2.27 3.25
N TYR A 401 -18.07 1.56 4.27
CA TYR A 401 -18.32 0.14 4.46
C TYR A 401 -19.81 -0.16 4.60
N ASN A 402 -20.53 0.51 5.50
CA ASN A 402 -21.96 0.24 5.72
C ASN A 402 -22.80 0.52 4.47
N LYS A 403 -22.54 1.62 3.76
CA LYS A 403 -23.21 1.92 2.48
C LYS A 403 -22.96 0.81 1.46
N ALA A 404 -21.72 0.38 1.27
CA ALA A 404 -21.37 -0.65 0.31
C ALA A 404 -21.98 -2.00 0.67
N ILE A 405 -21.87 -2.44 1.93
CA ILE A 405 -22.38 -3.75 2.36
C ILE A 405 -23.90 -3.83 2.29
N ASN A 406 -24.62 -2.74 2.57
CA ASN A 406 -26.08 -2.72 2.43
C ASN A 406 -26.56 -2.91 0.98
N ILE A 407 -25.71 -2.68 -0.02
CA ILE A 407 -26.02 -2.91 -1.45
C ILE A 407 -25.90 -4.39 -1.83
N VAL A 408 -25.01 -5.14 -1.17
CA VAL A 408 -24.65 -6.52 -1.53
C VAL A 408 -25.00 -7.54 -0.45
N ARG A 409 -25.85 -7.17 0.52
CA ARG A 409 -26.40 -8.08 1.52
C ARG A 409 -27.90 -8.24 1.36
N VAL A 410 -28.30 -9.51 1.45
CA VAL A 410 -29.69 -9.98 1.44
C VAL A 410 -30.19 -10.13 2.86
#